data_AF-A0A661DV40-F1
#
_entry.id   AF-A0A661DV40-F1
#
_cell.length_a   1.000
_cell.length_b   1.000
_cell.length_c   1.000
_cell.angle_alpha   90.00
_cell.angle_beta   90.00
_cell.angle_gamma   90.00
#
_symmetry.space_group_name_H-M   'P 1'
#
loop_
_entity.id
_entity.type
_entity.pdbx_description
1 polymer ?
#
loop_
_entity_poly.entity_id
_entity_poly.type
_entity_poly.pdbx_seq_one_letter_code
_entity_poly.pdbx_strand_id
1 'polypeptide(L)'
;GSLALIMADLVPWSVVHLVVAAFMIIGLITTFFIPETEQPEKTPSTMKQAIVEPFREFFSRDDGWKSAVSILLFMIFYKLGDNMATALETPFFLDMGFSNTEIGTVAKLSKLWAAVAGTIAGGILMIKLGINRSLWIFGLFQVLSIFGYYLLAEAGHNMLMLFVAVSMEYIGVGLGTVALLAFMARATSKQFTATQFALLSSLVAIPRTFANASTGYLIESVGYSQFFLLCMLLAIPGMLMLYKVAPWSTSAKNA
;
A
#
# COMPACT_ATOMS: atom_id res chain seq x y z
N GLY A 1 0.95 -4.73 -16.18
CA GLY A 1 0.41 -3.36 -16.29
C GLY A 1 1.00 -2.63 -17.48
N SER A 2 2.24 -2.16 -17.37
CA SER A 2 2.92 -1.36 -18.42
C SER A 2 3.01 -2.01 -19.79
N LEU A 3 3.32 -3.31 -19.88
CA LEU A 3 3.34 -4.05 -21.15
C LEU A 3 1.96 -4.07 -21.85
N ALA A 4 0.88 -4.19 -21.06
CA ALA A 4 -0.48 -4.22 -21.59
C ALA A 4 -0.89 -2.84 -22.16
N LEU A 5 -0.49 -1.75 -21.52
CA LEU A 5 -0.74 -0.39 -22.02
C LEU A 5 0.02 -0.11 -23.32
N ILE A 6 1.31 -0.48 -23.40
CA ILE A 6 2.10 -0.31 -24.63
C ILE A 6 1.55 -1.16 -25.77
N MET A 7 1.07 -2.37 -25.48
CA MET A 7 0.42 -3.20 -26.49
C MET A 7 -0.95 -2.67 -26.92
N ALA A 8 -1.71 -2.02 -26.03
CA ALA A 8 -3.01 -1.46 -26.37
C ALA A 8 -2.94 -0.35 -27.43
N ASP A 9 -1.79 0.33 -27.55
CA ASP A 9 -1.53 1.30 -28.63
C ASP A 9 -1.29 0.64 -30.00
N LEU A 10 -0.93 -0.65 -30.02
CA LEU A 10 -0.53 -1.38 -31.23
C LEU A 10 -1.53 -2.46 -31.65
N VAL A 11 -2.26 -3.03 -30.70
CA VAL A 11 -3.20 -4.14 -30.94
C VAL A 11 -4.50 -3.94 -30.16
N PRO A 12 -5.63 -4.49 -30.65
CA PRO A 12 -6.90 -4.43 -29.94
C PRO A 12 -6.82 -5.02 -28.53
N TRP A 13 -7.62 -4.46 -27.60
CA TRP A 13 -7.67 -4.92 -26.21
C TRP A 13 -7.95 -6.42 -26.06
N SER A 14 -8.67 -7.07 -26.98
CA SER A 14 -8.89 -8.52 -26.93
C SER A 14 -7.58 -9.32 -26.95
N VAL A 15 -6.61 -8.90 -27.76
CA VAL A 15 -5.28 -9.53 -27.87
C VAL A 15 -4.46 -9.24 -26.61
N VAL A 16 -4.53 -8.00 -26.09
CA VAL A 16 -3.86 -7.61 -24.85
C VAL A 16 -4.30 -8.51 -23.68
N HIS A 17 -5.61 -8.75 -23.54
CA HIS A 17 -6.14 -9.63 -22.48
C HIS A 17 -5.68 -11.08 -22.64
N LEU A 18 -5.60 -11.61 -23.86
CA LEU A 18 -5.08 -12.97 -24.12
C LEU A 18 -3.61 -13.09 -23.71
N VAL A 19 -2.79 -12.09 -24.02
CA VAL A 19 -1.37 -12.07 -23.61
C VAL A 19 -1.23 -12.02 -22.09
N VAL A 20 -2.05 -11.19 -21.41
CA VAL A 20 -2.07 -11.14 -19.94
C VAL A 20 -2.52 -12.47 -19.34
N ALA A 21 -3.53 -13.12 -19.93
CA ALA A 21 -3.99 -14.44 -19.51
C ALA A 21 -2.92 -15.52 -19.69
N ALA A 22 -2.14 -15.47 -20.78
CA ALA A 22 -1.04 -16.41 -21.02
C ALA A 22 0.03 -16.35 -19.90
N PHE A 23 0.33 -15.17 -19.36
CA PHE A 23 1.24 -15.04 -18.22
C PHE A 23 0.69 -15.70 -16.93
N MET A 24 -0.64 -15.72 -16.74
CA MET A 24 -1.26 -16.39 -15.58
C MET A 24 -1.14 -17.92 -15.66
N ILE A 25 -0.98 -18.50 -16.87
CA ILE A 25 -0.79 -19.95 -17.04
C ILE A 25 0.45 -20.44 -16.30
N ILE A 26 1.51 -19.62 -16.22
CA ILE A 26 2.72 -19.98 -15.46
C ILE A 26 2.37 -20.22 -13.99
N GLY A 27 1.57 -19.33 -13.38
CA GLY A 27 1.09 -19.47 -12.01
C GLY A 27 0.26 -20.75 -11.82
N LEU A 28 -0.66 -21.01 -12.74
CA LEU A 28 -1.50 -22.20 -12.74
C LEU A 28 -0.67 -23.49 -12.82
N ILE A 29 0.31 -23.53 -13.72
CA ILE A 29 1.26 -24.65 -13.86
C ILE A 29 2.03 -24.84 -12.56
N THR A 30 2.57 -23.77 -11.96
CA THR A 30 3.32 -23.90 -10.70
C THR A 30 2.46 -24.44 -9.56
N THR A 31 1.18 -24.09 -9.49
CA THR A 31 0.27 -24.64 -8.47
C THR A 31 0.15 -26.16 -8.56
N PHE A 32 0.16 -26.75 -9.75
CA PHE A 32 0.12 -28.21 -9.90
C PHE A 32 1.39 -28.92 -9.42
N PHE A 33 2.51 -28.20 -9.33
CA PHE A 33 3.79 -28.76 -8.87
C PHE A 33 4.12 -28.47 -7.40
N ILE A 34 3.35 -27.60 -6.74
CA ILE A 34 3.57 -27.29 -5.32
C ILE A 34 3.02 -28.47 -4.48
N PRO A 35 3.88 -29.16 -3.71
CA PRO A 35 3.42 -30.22 -2.83
C PRO A 35 2.54 -29.64 -1.71
N GLU A 36 1.47 -30.35 -1.37
CA GLU A 36 0.62 -30.03 -0.23
C GLU A 36 1.45 -30.11 1.06
N THR A 37 1.62 -28.97 1.75
CA THR A 37 2.29 -28.94 3.06
C THR A 37 1.42 -29.65 4.10
N GLU A 38 2.05 -30.43 4.99
CA GLU A 38 1.37 -31.13 6.08
C GLU A 38 0.44 -30.19 6.87
N GLN A 39 -0.78 -30.68 7.13
CA GLN A 39 -1.85 -29.89 7.75
C GLN A 39 -1.39 -29.30 9.09
N PRO A 40 -1.70 -28.02 9.39
CA PRO A 40 -1.55 -27.53 10.75
C PRO A 40 -2.39 -28.41 11.70
N GLU A 41 -1.82 -28.83 12.83
CA GLU A 41 -2.38 -29.77 13.83
C GLU A 41 -3.84 -29.52 14.27
N LYS A 42 -4.43 -28.36 13.94
CA LYS A 42 -5.79 -27.97 14.33
C LYS A 42 -6.52 -27.29 13.17
N THR A 43 -7.05 -28.08 12.24
CA THR A 43 -8.06 -27.60 11.30
C THR A 43 -9.35 -27.27 12.07
N PRO A 44 -9.95 -26.07 11.88
CA PRO A 44 -11.20 -25.73 12.55
C PRO A 44 -12.30 -26.67 12.07
N SER A 45 -12.78 -27.51 12.99
CA SER A 45 -13.78 -28.56 12.73
C SER A 45 -15.18 -28.03 12.46
N THR A 46 -15.42 -26.74 12.71
CA THR A 46 -16.73 -26.10 12.52
C THR A 46 -16.62 -24.70 11.90
N MET A 47 -17.65 -24.27 11.17
CA MET A 47 -17.73 -22.92 10.60
C MET A 47 -17.63 -21.82 11.69
N LYS A 48 -18.13 -22.09 12.90
CA LYS A 48 -17.98 -21.18 14.04
C LYS A 48 -16.52 -21.00 14.46
N GLN A 49 -15.74 -22.08 14.49
CA GLN A 49 -14.30 -22.04 14.74
C GLN A 49 -13.53 -21.33 13.62
N ALA A 50 -13.99 -21.45 12.37
CA ALA A 50 -13.35 -20.81 11.22
C ALA A 50 -13.65 -19.31 11.10
N ILE A 51 -14.83 -18.85 11.53
CA ILE A 51 -15.31 -17.48 11.33
C ILE A 51 -15.39 -16.67 12.62
N VAL A 52 -15.91 -17.20 13.73
CA VAL A 52 -16.19 -16.39 14.93
C VAL A 52 -14.97 -16.33 15.86
N GLU A 53 -14.27 -17.45 16.02
CA GLU A 53 -13.10 -17.52 16.91
C GLU A 53 -11.93 -16.62 16.50
N PRO A 54 -11.57 -16.48 15.20
CA PRO A 54 -10.54 -15.52 14.78
C PRO A 54 -10.85 -14.08 15.18
N PHE A 55 -12.12 -13.66 15.06
CA PHE A 55 -12.52 -12.29 15.42
C PHE A 55 -12.49 -12.13 16.93
N ARG A 56 -13.07 -13.09 17.66
CA ARG A 56 -13.08 -13.04 19.12
C ARG A 56 -11.65 -13.01 19.67
N GLU A 57 -10.75 -13.83 19.14
CA GLU A 57 -9.34 -13.83 19.52
C GLU A 57 -8.69 -12.47 19.25
N PHE A 58 -8.86 -11.91 18.03
CA PHE A 58 -8.30 -10.60 17.68
C PHE A 58 -8.77 -9.47 18.60
N PHE A 59 -10.06 -9.42 18.94
CA PHE A 59 -10.63 -8.37 19.80
C PHE A 59 -10.47 -8.62 21.30
N SER A 60 -10.03 -9.82 21.71
CA SER A 60 -9.80 -10.17 23.11
C SER A 60 -8.33 -10.21 23.52
N ARG A 61 -7.40 -10.04 22.56
CA ARG A 61 -5.96 -10.06 22.82
C ARG A 61 -5.47 -8.77 23.49
N ASP A 62 -4.50 -8.91 24.40
CA ASP A 62 -3.86 -7.82 25.15
C ASP A 62 -4.88 -6.91 25.88
N ASP A 63 -4.96 -5.63 25.51
CA ASP A 63 -5.93 -4.63 26.03
C ASP A 63 -7.34 -4.74 25.40
N GLY A 64 -7.65 -5.87 24.78
CA GLY A 64 -8.94 -6.17 24.17
C GLY A 64 -9.34 -5.19 23.05
N TRP A 65 -10.59 -4.75 23.07
CA TRP A 65 -11.21 -3.92 22.01
C TRP A 65 -10.40 -2.65 21.67
N LYS A 66 -9.78 -2.01 22.67
CA LYS A 66 -9.03 -0.77 22.46
C LYS A 66 -7.78 -0.99 21.61
N SER A 67 -7.05 -2.10 21.81
CA SER A 67 -5.86 -2.43 21.02
C SER A 67 -6.25 -2.75 19.58
N ALA A 68 -7.25 -3.63 19.41
CA ALA A 68 -7.77 -4.00 18.09
C ALA A 68 -8.20 -2.77 17.28
N VAL A 69 -9.04 -1.89 17.84
CA VAL A 69 -9.46 -0.66 17.16
C VAL A 69 -8.28 0.26 16.84
N SER A 70 -7.28 0.36 17.71
CA SER A 70 -6.07 1.15 17.46
C SER A 70 -5.28 0.60 16.26
N ILE A 71 -5.14 -0.73 16.14
CA ILE A 71 -4.48 -1.40 15.02
C ILE A 71 -5.25 -1.13 13.73
N LEU A 72 -6.58 -1.29 13.74
CA LEU A 72 -7.43 -1.07 12.57
C LEU A 72 -7.35 0.38 12.09
N LEU A 73 -7.56 1.35 12.99
CA LEU A 73 -7.46 2.77 12.66
C LEU A 73 -6.06 3.15 12.17
N PHE A 74 -4.99 2.59 12.78
CA PHE A 74 -3.64 2.78 12.31
C PHE A 74 -3.49 2.33 10.85
N MET A 75 -3.92 1.13 10.50
CA MET A 75 -3.79 0.63 9.13
C MET A 75 -4.57 1.47 8.11
N ILE A 76 -5.71 2.04 8.53
CA ILE A 76 -6.50 2.96 7.71
C ILE A 76 -5.76 4.28 7.51
N PHE A 77 -5.37 4.96 8.59
CA PHE A 77 -4.77 6.30 8.51
C PHE A 77 -3.34 6.30 7.98
N TYR A 78 -2.55 5.26 8.23
CA TYR A 78 -1.16 5.18 7.82
C TYR A 78 -0.98 5.29 6.30
N LYS A 79 -1.89 4.69 5.53
CA LYS A 79 -1.85 4.74 4.05
C LYS A 79 -2.86 5.72 3.45
N LEU A 80 -3.65 6.42 4.27
CA LEU A 80 -4.74 7.26 3.75
C LEU A 80 -4.22 8.38 2.83
N GLY A 81 -3.22 9.13 3.28
CA GLY A 81 -2.62 10.22 2.49
C GLY A 81 -2.02 9.75 1.17
N ASP A 82 -1.23 8.67 1.22
CA ASP A 82 -0.60 8.02 0.05
C ASP A 82 -1.65 7.50 -0.95
N ASN A 83 -2.69 6.82 -0.46
CA ASN A 83 -3.79 6.35 -1.30
C ASN A 83 -4.52 7.51 -1.98
N MET A 84 -4.78 8.61 -1.26
CA MET A 84 -5.44 9.79 -1.82
C MET A 84 -4.57 10.49 -2.86
N ALA A 85 -3.28 10.69 -2.59
CA ALA A 85 -2.34 11.32 -3.51
C ALA A 85 -2.21 10.53 -4.82
N THR A 86 -2.03 9.21 -4.72
CA THR A 86 -1.88 8.32 -5.88
C THR A 86 -3.16 8.14 -6.68
N ALA A 87 -4.34 8.32 -6.09
CA ALA A 87 -5.63 8.21 -6.78
C ALA A 87 -5.84 9.28 -7.87
N LEU A 88 -5.30 10.47 -7.65
CA LEU A 88 -5.48 11.63 -8.52
C LEU A 88 -4.24 11.98 -9.34
N GLU A 89 -3.19 11.18 -9.21
CA GLU A 89 -1.92 11.44 -9.86
C GLU A 89 -2.06 11.57 -11.39
N THR A 90 -2.84 10.69 -12.04
CA THR A 90 -3.05 10.75 -13.49
C THR A 90 -3.86 11.99 -13.92
N PRO A 91 -5.04 12.29 -13.34
CA PRO A 91 -5.73 13.56 -13.59
C PRO A 91 -4.85 14.79 -13.34
N PHE A 92 -4.10 14.82 -12.23
CA PHE A 92 -3.18 15.90 -11.89
C PHE A 92 -2.15 16.17 -12.98
N PHE A 93 -1.52 15.13 -13.52
CA PHE A 93 -0.53 15.31 -14.58
C PHE A 93 -1.14 15.82 -15.88
N LEU A 94 -2.34 15.36 -16.22
CA LEU A 94 -3.06 15.82 -17.41
C LEU A 94 -3.44 17.31 -17.27
N ASP A 95 -3.95 17.72 -16.11
CA ASP A 95 -4.36 19.10 -15.83
C ASP A 95 -3.16 20.06 -15.76
N MET A 96 -1.98 19.57 -15.36
CA MET A 96 -0.72 20.32 -15.45
C MET A 96 -0.20 20.48 -16.89
N GLY A 97 -0.83 19.84 -17.88
CA GLY A 97 -0.45 19.90 -19.29
C GLY A 97 0.63 18.91 -19.70
N PHE A 98 0.88 17.84 -18.93
CA PHE A 98 1.75 16.76 -19.39
C PHE A 98 1.05 15.91 -20.45
N SER A 99 1.81 15.49 -21.46
CA SER A 99 1.33 14.60 -22.51
C SER A 99 1.20 13.15 -22.01
N ASN A 100 0.31 12.38 -22.64
CA ASN A 100 0.18 10.95 -22.37
C ASN A 100 1.50 10.18 -22.55
N THR A 101 2.35 10.61 -23.49
CA THR A 101 3.67 10.02 -23.74
C THR A 101 4.64 10.27 -22.57
N GLU A 102 4.64 11.47 -22.01
CA GLU A 102 5.46 11.80 -20.83
C GLU A 102 5.00 11.03 -19.60
N ILE A 103 3.68 11.03 -19.35
CA ILE A 103 3.08 10.27 -18.25
C ILE A 103 3.38 8.78 -18.41
N GLY A 104 3.24 8.22 -19.61
CA GLY A 104 3.55 6.83 -19.91
C GLY A 104 5.03 6.48 -19.72
N THR A 105 5.93 7.39 -20.10
CA THR A 105 7.38 7.23 -19.92
C THR A 105 7.74 7.20 -18.43
N VAL A 106 7.22 8.16 -17.65
CA VAL A 106 7.41 8.21 -16.20
C VAL A 106 6.75 7.00 -15.52
N ALA A 107 5.57 6.56 -15.97
CA ALA A 107 4.92 5.37 -15.44
C ALA A 107 5.74 4.08 -15.67
N LYS A 108 6.39 3.97 -16.83
CA LYS A 108 7.20 2.80 -17.17
C LYS A 108 8.55 2.79 -16.46
N LEU A 109 9.25 3.93 -16.45
CA LEU A 109 10.63 4.02 -15.99
C LEU A 109 10.71 4.39 -14.50
N SER A 110 9.90 5.35 -14.06
CA SER A 110 9.91 5.85 -12.69
C SER A 110 9.04 4.96 -11.81
N LYS A 111 7.72 4.93 -12.01
CA LYS A 111 6.76 4.27 -11.10
C LYS A 111 7.08 2.81 -10.84
N LEU A 112 7.25 2.01 -11.90
CA LEU A 112 7.47 0.57 -11.78
C LEU A 112 8.76 0.24 -11.03
N TRP A 113 9.89 0.81 -11.47
CA TRP A 113 11.19 0.50 -10.89
C TRP A 113 11.37 1.11 -9.51
N ALA A 114 10.85 2.31 -9.27
CA ALA A 114 10.81 2.92 -7.94
C ALA A 114 10.04 2.05 -6.94
N ALA A 115 8.87 1.52 -7.31
CA ALA A 115 8.09 0.64 -6.45
C ALA A 115 8.81 -0.67 -6.14
N VAL A 116 9.42 -1.30 -7.16
CA VAL A 116 10.20 -2.53 -6.98
C VAL A 116 11.40 -2.27 -6.08
N ALA A 117 12.16 -1.20 -6.34
CA ALA A 117 13.30 -0.82 -5.52
C ALA A 117 12.88 -0.51 -4.08
N GLY A 118 11.81 0.27 -3.88
CA GLY A 118 11.26 0.58 -2.56
C GLY A 118 10.80 -0.65 -1.80
N THR A 119 10.15 -1.61 -2.48
CA THR A 119 9.70 -2.88 -1.87
C THR A 119 10.91 -3.73 -1.43
N ILE A 120 11.89 -3.92 -2.32
CA ILE A 120 13.10 -4.71 -2.02
C ILE A 120 13.92 -4.05 -0.91
N ALA A 121 14.20 -2.75 -1.05
CA ALA A 121 14.94 -1.98 -0.05
C ALA A 121 14.20 -1.98 1.30
N GLY A 122 12.88 -1.83 1.28
CA GLY A 122 12.03 -1.88 2.47
C GLY A 122 12.11 -3.23 3.18
N GLY A 123 12.04 -4.33 2.44
CA GLY A 123 12.20 -5.67 2.99
C GLY A 123 13.58 -5.88 3.64
N ILE A 124 14.65 -5.49 2.96
CA ILE A 124 16.03 -5.61 3.46
C ILE A 124 16.24 -4.73 4.71
N LEU A 125 15.79 -3.47 4.67
CA LEU A 125 15.89 -2.55 5.81
C LEU A 125 15.11 -3.07 7.01
N MET A 126 13.95 -3.69 6.77
CA MET A 126 13.12 -4.22 7.84
C MET A 126 13.72 -5.44 8.54
N ILE A 127 14.49 -6.27 7.83
CA ILE A 127 15.27 -7.36 8.46
C ILE A 127 16.28 -6.79 9.45
N LYS A 128 16.91 -5.65 9.13
CA LYS A 128 17.93 -5.03 10.00
C LYS A 128 17.34 -4.19 11.14
N LEU A 129 16.27 -3.45 10.86
CA LEU A 129 15.70 -2.45 11.77
C LEU A 129 14.53 -2.98 12.59
N GLY A 130 13.93 -4.09 12.18
CA GLY A 130 12.68 -4.60 12.72
C GLY A 130 11.46 -3.83 12.22
N ILE A 131 10.27 -4.43 12.40
CA ILE A 131 8.99 -3.89 11.89
C ILE A 131 8.68 -2.51 12.49
N ASN A 132 8.84 -2.33 13.81
CA ASN A 132 8.46 -1.07 14.48
C ASN A 132 9.25 0.12 13.94
N ARG A 133 10.58 0.05 13.94
CA ARG A 133 11.43 1.17 13.47
C ARG A 133 11.23 1.44 11.98
N SER A 134 10.99 0.39 11.20
CA SER A 134 10.71 0.52 9.76
C SER A 134 9.42 1.29 9.50
N LEU A 135 8.34 1.04 10.25
CA LEU A 135 7.08 1.78 10.10
C LEU A 135 7.26 3.29 10.30
N TRP A 136 8.09 3.69 11.26
CA TRP A 136 8.44 5.10 11.51
C TRP A 136 9.24 5.72 10.36
N ILE A 137 10.31 5.05 9.92
CA ILE A 137 11.19 5.59 8.86
C ILE A 137 10.43 5.65 7.53
N PHE A 138 9.71 4.59 7.19
CA PHE A 138 9.00 4.49 5.92
C PHE A 138 7.79 5.43 5.88
N GLY A 139 7.08 5.58 7.01
CA GLY A 139 5.97 6.51 7.10
C GLY A 139 6.43 7.96 7.02
N LEU A 140 7.56 8.33 7.65
CA LEU A 140 8.16 9.65 7.46
C LEU A 140 8.57 9.88 6.01
N PHE A 141 9.14 8.86 5.36
CA PHE A 141 9.50 8.94 3.94
C PHE A 141 8.26 9.15 3.05
N GLN A 142 7.13 8.48 3.32
CA GLN A 142 5.88 8.69 2.59
C GLN A 142 5.33 10.11 2.77
N VAL A 143 5.38 10.66 3.98
CA VAL A 143 4.97 12.05 4.24
C VAL A 143 5.82 13.02 3.42
N LEU A 144 7.12 12.77 3.34
CA LEU A 144 8.05 13.56 2.52
C LEU A 144 7.84 13.37 1.02
N SER A 145 7.45 12.18 0.55
CA SER A 145 7.21 11.93 -0.86
C SER A 145 5.94 12.64 -1.36
N ILE A 146 4.88 12.67 -0.55
CA ILE A 146 3.66 13.45 -0.84
C ILE A 146 3.98 14.94 -0.98
N PHE A 147 4.92 15.45 -0.18
CA PHE A 147 5.40 16.84 -0.33
C PHE A 147 5.98 17.12 -1.71
N GLY A 148 6.59 16.12 -2.34
CA GLY A 148 7.13 16.23 -3.70
C GLY A 148 6.06 16.62 -4.73
N TYR A 149 4.82 16.12 -4.58
CA TYR A 149 3.71 16.51 -5.45
C TYR A 149 3.20 17.91 -5.18
N TYR A 150 3.21 18.38 -3.92
CA TYR A 150 2.94 19.78 -3.62
C TYR A 150 3.95 20.70 -4.33
N LEU A 151 5.24 20.39 -4.23
CA LEU A 151 6.27 21.17 -4.91
C LEU A 151 6.10 21.14 -6.44
N LEU A 152 5.72 19.98 -7.00
CA LEU A 152 5.45 19.85 -8.43
C LEU A 152 4.25 20.70 -8.86
N ALA A 153 3.19 20.75 -8.05
CA ALA A 153 2.02 21.58 -8.32
C ALA A 153 2.38 23.08 -8.39
N GLU A 154 3.28 23.54 -7.52
CA GLU A 154 3.76 24.94 -7.52
C GLU A 154 4.74 25.24 -8.67
N ALA A 155 5.56 24.27 -9.08
CA ALA A 155 6.54 24.46 -10.15
C ALA A 155 5.95 24.40 -11.57
N GLY A 156 4.78 23.77 -11.74
CA GLY A 156 4.13 23.61 -13.04
C GLY A 156 4.79 22.55 -13.93
N HIS A 157 4.67 22.72 -15.25
CA HIS A 157 5.13 21.74 -16.24
C HIS A 157 6.66 21.61 -16.28
N ASN A 158 7.20 20.68 -15.47
CA ASN A 158 8.62 20.37 -15.42
C ASN A 158 8.84 18.85 -15.39
N MET A 159 9.37 18.31 -16.48
CA MET A 159 9.61 16.88 -16.68
C MET A 159 10.57 16.26 -15.65
N LEU A 160 11.63 16.99 -15.27
CA LEU A 160 12.61 16.50 -14.29
C LEU A 160 11.97 16.39 -12.90
N MET A 161 11.19 17.41 -12.54
CA MET A 161 10.50 17.44 -11.25
C MET A 161 9.40 16.38 -11.17
N LEU A 162 8.67 16.15 -12.26
CA LEU A 162 7.73 15.05 -12.39
C LEU A 162 8.43 13.70 -12.16
N PHE A 163 9.56 13.47 -12.84
CA PHE A 163 10.30 12.22 -12.71
C PHE A 163 10.73 11.95 -11.26
N VAL A 164 11.31 12.97 -10.60
CA VAL A 164 11.80 12.88 -9.22
C VAL A 164 10.64 12.70 -8.24
N ALA A 165 9.59 13.51 -8.32
CA ALA A 165 8.43 13.42 -7.44
C ALA A 165 7.77 12.03 -7.51
N VAL A 166 7.56 11.53 -8.73
CA VAL A 166 6.98 10.21 -8.95
C VAL A 166 7.91 9.09 -8.48
N SER A 167 9.22 9.21 -8.69
CA SER A 167 10.19 8.22 -8.19
C SER A 167 10.16 8.16 -6.67
N MET A 168 10.18 9.30 -5.99
CA MET A 168 10.13 9.36 -4.54
C MET A 168 8.81 8.80 -4.02
N GLU A 169 7.68 9.16 -4.63
CA GLU A 169 6.38 8.63 -4.23
C GLU A 169 6.33 7.12 -4.38
N TYR A 170 6.74 6.55 -5.51
CA TYR A 170 6.62 5.12 -5.72
C TYR A 170 7.62 4.30 -4.90
N ILE A 171 8.77 4.87 -4.52
CA ILE A 171 9.61 4.28 -3.46
C ILE A 171 8.82 4.25 -2.14
N GLY A 172 8.16 5.35 -1.77
CA GLY A 172 7.30 5.47 -0.58
C GLY A 172 6.16 4.45 -0.59
N VAL A 173 5.44 4.31 -1.70
CA VAL A 173 4.39 3.31 -1.91
C VAL A 173 4.92 1.90 -1.68
N GLY A 174 6.11 1.57 -2.21
CA GLY A 174 6.78 0.29 -2.02
C GLY A 174 7.12 0.03 -0.55
N LEU A 175 7.80 0.99 0.09
CA LEU A 175 8.16 0.95 1.51
C LEU A 175 6.93 0.76 2.41
N GLY A 176 5.91 1.60 2.23
CA GLY A 176 4.67 1.57 3.02
C GLY A 176 3.89 0.27 2.82
N THR A 177 3.89 -0.28 1.61
CA THR A 177 3.23 -1.58 1.32
C THR A 177 3.92 -2.72 2.07
N VAL A 178 5.25 -2.80 2.04
CA VAL A 178 5.99 -3.84 2.77
C VAL A 178 5.85 -3.68 4.28
N ALA A 179 5.89 -2.45 4.79
CA ALA A 179 5.68 -2.15 6.21
C ALA A 179 4.30 -2.57 6.70
N LEU A 180 3.23 -2.20 5.98
CA LEU A 180 1.88 -2.55 6.35
C LEU A 180 1.65 -4.07 6.25
N LEU A 181 2.21 -4.71 5.22
CA LEU A 181 2.15 -6.15 5.04
C LEU A 181 2.78 -6.91 6.22
N ALA A 182 4.01 -6.54 6.59
CA ALA A 182 4.72 -7.13 7.71
C ALA A 182 4.02 -6.84 9.04
N PHE A 183 3.46 -5.64 9.20
CA PHE A 183 2.69 -5.27 10.37
C PHE A 183 1.40 -6.09 10.50
N MET A 184 0.66 -6.30 9.41
CA MET A 184 -0.51 -7.19 9.38
C MET A 184 -0.12 -8.61 9.79
N ALA A 185 0.94 -9.17 9.20
CA ALA A 185 1.44 -10.50 9.55
C ALA A 185 1.81 -10.62 11.04
N ARG A 186 2.38 -9.56 11.64
CA ARG A 186 2.66 -9.50 13.08
C ARG A 186 1.39 -9.36 13.93
N ALA A 187 0.40 -8.64 13.44
CA ALA A 187 -0.85 -8.42 14.15
C ALA A 187 -1.70 -9.68 14.22
N THR A 188 -1.64 -10.54 13.19
CA THR A 188 -2.37 -11.82 13.17
C THR A 188 -1.78 -12.86 14.13
N SER A 189 -2.64 -13.70 14.72
CA SER A 189 -2.22 -14.83 15.54
C SER A 189 -1.82 -16.03 14.68
N LYS A 190 -0.82 -16.80 15.14
CA LYS A 190 -0.34 -18.01 14.42
C LYS A 190 -1.46 -19.04 14.19
N GLN A 191 -2.46 -19.07 15.07
CA GLN A 191 -3.57 -20.03 15.02
C GLN A 191 -4.64 -19.66 13.98
N PHE A 192 -4.84 -18.37 13.68
CA PHE A 192 -5.87 -17.89 12.75
C PHE A 192 -5.31 -16.98 11.65
N THR A 193 -4.02 -17.17 11.30
CA THR A 193 -3.25 -16.29 10.40
C THR A 193 -3.99 -15.99 9.09
N ALA A 194 -4.48 -17.02 8.39
CA ALA A 194 -5.10 -16.85 7.07
C ALA A 194 -6.38 -15.99 7.13
N THR A 195 -7.32 -16.33 8.02
CA THR A 195 -8.59 -15.62 8.15
C THR A 195 -8.38 -14.18 8.64
N GLN A 196 -7.52 -13.98 9.64
CA GLN A 196 -7.27 -12.63 10.15
C GLN A 196 -6.53 -11.78 9.13
N PHE A 197 -5.58 -12.34 8.40
CA PHE A 197 -4.86 -11.61 7.37
C PHE A 197 -5.80 -11.19 6.22
N ALA A 198 -6.69 -12.08 5.79
CA ALA A 198 -7.74 -11.78 4.83
C ALA A 198 -8.69 -10.68 5.33
N LEU A 199 -9.07 -10.70 6.61
CA LEU A 199 -9.89 -9.66 7.22
C LEU A 199 -9.18 -8.30 7.23
N LEU A 200 -7.94 -8.24 7.70
CA LEU A 200 -7.18 -7.00 7.81
C LEU A 200 -6.90 -6.38 6.43
N SER A 201 -6.48 -7.20 5.47
CA SER A 201 -6.28 -6.77 4.08
C SER A 201 -7.56 -6.25 3.43
N SER A 202 -8.70 -6.91 3.64
CA SER A 202 -10.00 -6.46 3.15
C SER A 202 -10.40 -5.13 3.79
N LEU A 203 -10.15 -4.95 5.09
CA LEU A 203 -10.44 -3.70 5.79
C LEU A 203 -9.61 -2.54 5.25
N VAL A 204 -8.32 -2.74 4.96
CA VAL A 204 -7.44 -1.70 4.38
C VAL A 204 -7.92 -1.26 2.99
N ALA A 205 -8.58 -2.14 2.23
CA ALA A 205 -9.08 -1.82 0.90
C ALA A 205 -10.28 -0.85 0.93
N ILE A 206 -11.13 -0.91 1.98
CA ILE A 206 -12.36 -0.11 2.05
C ILE A 206 -12.07 1.41 2.08
N PRO A 207 -11.30 1.96 3.03
CA PRO A 207 -11.01 3.39 3.07
C PRO A 207 -10.30 3.87 1.81
N ARG A 208 -9.44 3.03 1.21
CA ARG A 208 -8.79 3.36 -0.06
C ARG A 208 -9.84 3.60 -1.16
N THR A 209 -10.83 2.73 -1.30
CA THR A 209 -11.89 2.90 -2.31
C THR A 209 -12.72 4.16 -2.05
N PHE A 210 -13.09 4.42 -0.80
CA PHE A 210 -13.84 5.63 -0.45
C PHE A 210 -13.04 6.91 -0.66
N ALA A 211 -11.76 6.90 -0.26
CA ALA A 211 -10.83 7.99 -0.49
C ALA A 211 -10.72 8.28 -2.00
N ASN A 212 -10.49 7.26 -2.82
CA ASN A 212 -10.40 7.42 -4.28
C ASN A 212 -11.69 7.99 -4.90
N ALA A 213 -12.86 7.69 -4.33
CA ALA A 213 -14.13 8.21 -4.81
C ALA A 213 -14.37 9.68 -4.39
N SER A 214 -13.89 10.08 -3.21
CA SER A 214 -14.10 11.44 -2.69
C SER A 214 -13.10 12.45 -3.22
N THR A 215 -11.90 12.02 -3.61
CA THR A 215 -10.79 12.90 -3.93
C THR A 215 -11.05 13.80 -5.15
N GLY A 216 -11.82 13.36 -6.14
CA GLY A 216 -12.23 14.18 -7.29
C GLY A 216 -13.01 15.44 -6.88
N TYR A 217 -14.02 15.28 -6.01
CA TYR A 217 -14.80 16.40 -5.47
C TYR A 217 -13.97 17.34 -4.60
N LEU A 218 -12.99 16.80 -3.86
CA LEU A 218 -12.10 17.64 -3.04
C LEU A 218 -11.28 18.59 -3.91
N ILE A 219 -10.68 18.12 -5.01
CA ILE A 219 -9.87 19.00 -5.88
C ILE A 219 -10.70 20.16 -6.42
N GLU A 220 -11.94 19.94 -6.85
CA GLU A 220 -12.80 21.01 -7.39
C GLU A 220 -12.97 22.17 -6.41
N SER A 221 -12.86 21.91 -5.10
CA SER A 221 -13.00 22.91 -4.04
C SER A 221 -11.70 23.54 -3.56
N VAL A 222 -10.58 22.80 -3.51
CA VAL A 222 -9.32 23.27 -2.90
C VAL A 222 -8.13 23.40 -3.86
N GLY A 223 -8.22 22.82 -5.06
CA GLY A 223 -7.12 22.77 -6.02
C GLY A 223 -6.01 21.78 -5.64
N TYR A 224 -5.09 21.53 -6.59
CA TYR A 224 -4.08 20.48 -6.46
C TYR A 224 -3.06 20.72 -5.33
N SER A 225 -2.50 21.93 -5.21
CA SER A 225 -1.49 22.22 -4.17
C SER A 225 -2.04 21.99 -2.76
N GLN A 226 -3.21 22.55 -2.44
CA GLN A 226 -3.82 22.35 -1.13
C GLN A 226 -4.28 20.92 -0.90
N PHE A 227 -4.71 20.22 -1.96
CA PHE A 227 -5.05 18.80 -1.89
C PHE A 227 -3.86 17.94 -1.46
N PHE A 228 -2.67 18.11 -2.04
CA PHE A 228 -1.49 17.34 -1.65
C PHE A 228 -1.01 17.68 -0.22
N LEU A 229 -1.14 18.94 0.21
CA LEU A 229 -0.92 19.30 1.62
C LEU A 229 -1.94 18.61 2.55
N LEU A 230 -3.20 18.53 2.16
CA LEU A 230 -4.23 17.82 2.91
C LEU A 230 -3.90 16.31 3.00
N CYS A 231 -3.45 15.69 1.91
CA CYS A 231 -2.97 14.30 1.91
C CYS A 231 -1.81 14.10 2.90
N MET A 232 -0.84 15.02 2.91
CA MET A 232 0.26 15.00 3.87
C MET A 232 -0.25 15.10 5.31
N LEU A 233 -1.15 16.05 5.59
CA LEU A 233 -1.72 16.23 6.92
C LEU A 233 -2.52 15.01 7.39
N LEU A 234 -3.24 14.35 6.48
CA LEU A 234 -3.99 13.13 6.78
C LEU A 234 -3.11 11.91 7.08
N ALA A 235 -1.85 11.91 6.64
CA ALA A 235 -0.88 10.86 7.00
C ALA A 235 -0.33 11.04 8.44
N ILE A 236 -0.36 12.27 8.99
CA ILE A 236 0.17 12.57 10.34
C ILE A 236 -0.57 11.80 11.45
N PRO A 237 -1.92 11.74 11.49
CA PRO A 237 -2.62 10.90 12.46
C PRO A 237 -2.15 9.44 12.45
N GLY A 238 -1.94 8.87 11.26
CA GLY A 238 -1.42 7.50 11.11
C GLY A 238 -0.03 7.34 11.74
N MET A 239 0.84 8.33 11.54
CA MET A 239 2.17 8.38 12.17
C MET A 239 2.10 8.51 13.69
N LEU A 240 1.23 9.39 14.22
CA LEU A 240 1.07 9.56 15.67
C LEU A 240 0.58 8.28 16.35
N MET A 241 -0.22 7.48 15.67
CA MET A 241 -0.68 6.19 16.19
C MET A 241 0.45 5.17 16.39
N LEU A 242 1.59 5.33 15.70
CA LEU A 242 2.75 4.45 15.88
C LEU A 242 3.30 4.50 17.31
N TYR A 243 3.17 5.62 18.03
CA TYR A 243 3.62 5.69 19.43
C TYR A 243 2.97 4.63 20.32
N LYS A 244 1.70 4.29 20.02
CA LYS A 244 0.93 3.29 20.75
C LYS A 244 1.03 1.90 20.11
N VAL A 245 0.95 1.83 18.78
CA VAL A 245 0.79 0.57 18.04
C VAL A 245 2.13 -0.10 17.71
N ALA A 246 3.18 0.69 17.49
CA ALA A 246 4.52 0.22 17.13
C ALA A 246 5.61 1.15 17.71
N PRO A 247 5.83 1.13 19.04
CA PRO A 247 6.79 2.02 19.68
C PRO A 247 8.21 1.74 19.16
N TRP A 248 9.00 2.81 18.98
CA TRP A 248 10.37 2.72 18.46
C TRP A 248 11.32 1.89 19.34
N SER A 249 11.12 1.96 20.66
CA SER A 249 12.02 1.38 21.67
C SER A 249 11.70 -0.07 22.06
N THR A 250 10.66 -0.69 21.48
CA THR A 250 10.37 -2.11 21.72
C THR A 250 11.43 -2.95 21.00
N SER A 251 12.58 -3.08 21.65
CA SER A 251 13.61 -4.05 21.29
C SER A 251 12.94 -5.42 21.20
N ALA A 252 13.29 -6.18 20.17
CA ALA A 252 12.85 -7.55 19.97
C ALA A 252 13.11 -8.37 21.25
N LYS A 253 12.12 -8.46 22.13
CA LYS A 253 12.02 -9.51 23.12
C LYS A 253 10.89 -10.40 22.65
N ASN A 254 11.25 -11.66 22.43
CA ASN A 254 10.40 -12.81 22.08
C ASN A 254 10.33 -13.07 20.56
N ALA A 255 11.49 -13.38 19.97
CA ALA A 255 11.57 -14.51 19.06
C ALA A 255 11.52 -15.80 19.89
#